data_AF-A0A8T4TGG4-F1
#
_entry.id   AF-A0A8T4TGG4-F1
#
_cell.length_a   1.000
_cell.length_b   1.000
_cell.length_c   1.000
_cell.angle_alpha   90.00
_cell.angle_beta   90.00
_cell.angle_gamma   90.00
#
_symmetry.space_group_name_H-M   'P 1'
#
loop_
_entity.id
_entity.type
_entity.pdbx_description
1 polymer ?
#
loop_
_entity_poly.entity_id
_entity_poly.type
_entity_poly.pdbx_seq_one_letter_code
_entity_poly.pdbx_strand_id
1 'polypeptide(L)'
;MTSELKYYSLPGELTDLKDFQEFTDWLSPEPRVIFQVAQGLIIHDMWVERYGAKIKASPKSAKCSPSAKDILAQAYKLKNSSFALPRSLDERIIGCCREFALLATALFRAKGRPARARCGFALYLAYPGFYEDHWVCEYHDGKNWIAIDPQIDPFQQSSFQNYANTQKNIDSEYKKMLLTLNPLNVSSKHFIDAGTAWKLYRTGKVEPDKFGIGANPKEFGLKTLYGSWFMRGQLLRDFAALNKVETVPFLVRLEKKLDWTSWRLASANDDELTNSDLKLLDTIANLCAKPDGRITEINKTYQSNTGLHPLL
;
A
#
# COMPACT_ATOMS: atom_id res chain seq x y z
N MET A 1 -7.98 -22.95 12.46
CA MET A 1 -7.30 -21.85 11.73
C MET A 1 -6.06 -22.43 11.07
N THR A 2 -5.89 -22.26 9.75
CA THR A 2 -4.71 -22.77 9.02
C THR A 2 -3.43 -22.10 9.51
N SER A 3 -2.26 -22.66 9.20
CA SER A 3 -0.95 -22.06 9.55
C SER A 3 -0.81 -20.64 8.97
N GLU A 4 -1.32 -20.40 7.76
CA GLU A 4 -1.35 -19.09 7.12
C GLU A 4 -2.24 -18.09 7.85
N LEU A 5 -3.49 -18.45 8.16
CA LEU A 5 -4.39 -17.54 8.86
C LEU A 5 -3.85 -17.19 10.26
N LYS A 6 -3.25 -18.16 10.95
CA LYS A 6 -2.56 -17.92 12.23
C LYS A 6 -1.34 -17.02 12.06
N TYR A 7 -0.57 -17.19 11.00
CA TYR A 7 0.56 -16.32 10.71
C TYR A 7 0.09 -14.88 10.55
N TYR A 8 -0.91 -14.63 9.70
CA TYR A 8 -1.39 -13.28 9.42
C TYR A 8 -2.31 -12.67 10.48
N SER A 9 -2.74 -13.42 11.50
CA SER A 9 -3.48 -12.86 12.64
C SER A 9 -2.58 -12.30 13.74
N LEU A 10 -1.27 -12.59 13.69
CA LEU A 10 -0.29 -12.08 14.65
C LEU A 10 0.42 -10.83 14.10
N PRO A 11 0.84 -9.88 14.94
CA PRO A 11 1.63 -8.74 14.50
C PRO A 11 2.99 -9.18 13.91
N GLY A 12 3.54 -8.34 13.05
CA GLY A 12 4.97 -8.26 12.75
C GLY A 12 5.56 -7.01 13.40
N GLU A 13 6.86 -6.75 13.22
CA GLU A 13 7.53 -5.63 13.88
C GLU A 13 6.87 -4.27 13.60
N LEU A 14 6.49 -4.02 12.34
CA LEU A 14 5.88 -2.74 11.92
C LEU A 14 4.37 -2.64 12.22
N THR A 15 3.76 -3.72 12.70
CA THR A 15 2.31 -3.81 12.98
C THR A 15 2.03 -4.18 14.44
N ASP A 16 3.04 -4.22 15.30
CA ASP A 16 2.88 -4.46 16.74
C ASP A 16 2.29 -3.21 17.43
N LEU A 17 1.10 -3.39 18.01
CA LEU A 17 0.36 -2.35 18.73
C LEU A 17 0.23 -2.66 20.22
N LYS A 18 1.13 -3.47 20.80
CA LYS A 18 1.07 -3.84 22.23
C LYS A 18 1.01 -2.63 23.18
N ASP A 19 1.66 -1.53 22.83
CA ASP A 19 1.69 -0.30 23.64
C ASP A 19 0.36 0.48 23.58
N PHE A 20 -0.56 0.06 22.70
CA PHE A 20 -1.90 0.65 22.52
C PHE A 20 -3.01 -0.37 22.77
N GLN A 21 -2.75 -1.42 23.57
CA GLN A 21 -3.71 -2.49 23.88
C GLN A 21 -5.04 -1.97 24.44
N GLU A 22 -5.00 -0.97 25.33
CA GLU A 22 -6.22 -0.38 25.87
C GLU A 22 -7.14 0.10 24.73
N PHE A 23 -6.59 0.72 23.69
CA PHE A 23 -7.38 1.15 22.52
C PHE A 23 -7.82 -0.04 21.66
N THR A 24 -6.91 -0.96 21.34
CA THR A 24 -7.21 -2.04 20.40
C THR A 24 -8.15 -3.11 20.99
N ASP A 25 -8.17 -3.30 22.32
CA ASP A 25 -9.00 -4.31 22.99
C ASP A 25 -10.49 -4.02 22.88
N TRP A 26 -10.93 -2.76 23.06
CA TRP A 26 -12.34 -2.39 22.93
C TRP A 26 -12.74 -2.02 21.50
N LEU A 27 -11.78 -1.71 20.61
CA LEU A 27 -12.08 -1.35 19.22
C LEU A 27 -12.81 -2.49 18.51
N SER A 28 -13.89 -2.15 17.80
CA SER A 28 -14.62 -3.13 16.98
C SER A 28 -13.74 -3.63 15.83
N PRO A 29 -13.71 -4.94 15.57
CA PRO A 29 -12.93 -5.50 14.47
C PRO A 29 -13.59 -5.29 13.11
N GLU A 30 -14.79 -4.71 13.06
CA GLU A 30 -15.57 -4.52 11.83
C GLU A 30 -14.81 -3.70 10.78
N PRO A 31 -14.74 -4.14 9.51
CA PRO A 31 -13.91 -3.49 8.51
C PRO A 31 -14.20 -1.99 8.35
N ARG A 32 -15.47 -1.60 8.41
CA ARG A 32 -15.91 -0.20 8.35
C ARG A 32 -15.34 0.65 9.49
N VAL A 33 -15.24 0.09 10.70
CA VAL A 33 -14.68 0.79 11.87
C VAL A 33 -13.18 0.97 11.70
N ILE A 34 -12.46 -0.08 11.31
CA ILE A 34 -11.01 0.00 11.03
C ILE A 34 -10.72 1.03 9.94
N PHE A 35 -11.54 1.07 8.89
CA PHE A 35 -11.50 2.05 7.83
C PHE A 35 -11.61 3.49 8.34
N GLN A 36 -12.64 3.74 9.15
CA GLN A 36 -12.92 5.07 9.70
C GLN A 36 -11.83 5.54 10.67
N VAL A 37 -11.24 4.63 11.45
CA VAL A 37 -10.07 4.95 12.29
C VAL A 37 -8.91 5.40 11.40
N ALA A 38 -8.55 4.64 10.37
CA ALA A 38 -7.45 5.02 9.48
C ALA A 38 -7.69 6.39 8.82
N GLN A 39 -8.90 6.62 8.29
CA GLN A 39 -9.30 7.89 7.66
C GLN A 39 -9.40 9.06 8.64
N GLY A 40 -9.76 8.78 9.90
CA GLY A 40 -9.84 9.77 10.96
C GLY A 40 -8.48 10.22 11.47
N LEU A 41 -7.43 9.42 11.30
CA LEU A 41 -6.08 9.70 11.81
C LEU A 41 -5.10 10.18 10.74
N ILE A 42 -5.29 9.79 9.48
CA ILE A 42 -4.34 10.03 8.40
C ILE A 42 -5.01 10.85 7.29
N ILE A 43 -4.26 11.78 6.70
CA ILE A 43 -4.58 12.45 5.45
C ILE A 43 -3.50 12.13 4.42
N HIS A 44 -3.91 11.78 3.19
CA HIS A 44 -2.97 11.46 2.13
C HIS A 44 -2.27 12.73 1.62
N ASP A 45 -0.95 12.70 1.52
CA ASP A 45 -0.11 13.84 1.13
C ASP A 45 -0.51 14.47 -0.21
N MET A 46 -0.72 13.66 -1.25
CA MET A 46 -1.16 14.08 -2.58
C MET A 46 -2.60 14.63 -2.63
N TRP A 47 -3.38 14.51 -1.56
CA TRP A 47 -4.76 15.00 -1.51
C TRP A 47 -4.96 16.22 -0.61
N VAL A 48 -3.95 16.60 0.19
CA VAL A 48 -4.04 17.70 1.17
C VAL A 48 -4.69 18.97 0.58
N GLU A 49 -4.22 19.41 -0.59
CA GLU A 49 -4.74 20.61 -1.24
C GLU A 49 -6.20 20.46 -1.67
N ARG A 50 -6.58 19.27 -2.16
CA ARG A 50 -7.96 18.96 -2.60
C ARG A 50 -8.95 18.96 -1.45
N TYR A 51 -8.53 18.60 -0.24
CA TYR A 51 -9.35 18.71 0.97
C TYR A 51 -9.51 20.16 1.46
N GLY A 52 -8.87 21.15 0.83
CA GLY A 52 -8.91 22.54 1.25
C GLY A 52 -8.21 22.80 2.59
N ALA A 53 -7.41 21.85 3.06
CA ALA A 53 -6.70 21.96 4.32
C ALA A 53 -5.56 22.99 4.15
N LYS A 54 -5.66 24.11 4.86
CA LYS A 54 -4.49 24.96 5.15
C LYS A 54 -3.67 24.27 6.22
N ILE A 55 -3.01 23.17 5.86
CA ILE A 55 -2.05 22.55 6.75
C ILE A 55 -0.95 23.59 6.91
N LYS A 56 -0.94 24.29 8.07
CA LYS A 56 0.21 25.10 8.49
C LYS A 56 1.41 24.22 8.20
N ALA A 57 2.36 24.71 7.41
CA ALA A 57 3.52 23.96 6.96
C ALA A 57 4.27 23.33 8.15
N SER A 58 3.72 22.23 8.66
CA SER A 58 4.42 21.23 9.42
C SER A 58 5.40 20.69 8.41
N PRO A 59 6.69 20.60 8.76
CA PRO A 59 7.72 20.46 7.77
C PRO A 59 7.42 19.21 6.96
N LYS A 60 8.05 19.11 5.80
CA LYS A 60 8.19 17.90 4.98
C LYS A 60 8.77 16.68 5.77
N SER A 61 8.73 16.67 7.11
CA SER A 61 9.33 15.80 8.10
C SER A 61 8.39 14.80 8.78
N ALA A 62 7.10 14.72 8.43
CA ALA A 62 6.23 13.61 8.84
C ALA A 62 6.17 12.47 7.80
N LYS A 63 7.06 12.49 6.80
CA LYS A 63 7.05 11.48 5.74
C LYS A 63 7.60 10.14 6.27
N CYS A 64 6.63 9.26 6.53
CA CYS A 64 6.66 7.89 7.00
C CYS A 64 6.99 7.69 8.48
N SER A 65 5.92 7.48 9.24
CA SER A 65 5.90 6.62 10.42
C SER A 65 6.37 5.22 10.01
N PRO A 66 7.54 4.74 10.49
CA PRO A 66 8.04 3.44 10.07
C PRO A 66 7.10 2.30 10.50
N SER A 67 6.43 2.43 11.64
CA SER A 67 5.47 1.43 12.15
C SER A 67 4.05 2.00 12.40
N ALA A 68 3.06 1.11 12.56
CA ALA A 68 1.72 1.47 12.99
C ALA A 68 1.71 2.09 14.40
N LYS A 69 2.63 1.66 15.27
CA LYS A 69 2.87 2.27 16.58
C LYS A 69 3.27 3.75 16.43
N ASP A 70 4.15 4.07 15.49
CA ASP A 70 4.57 5.45 15.23
C ASP A 70 3.43 6.32 14.70
N ILE A 71 2.54 5.74 13.88
CA ILE A 71 1.32 6.42 13.43
C ILE A 71 0.46 6.79 14.64
N LEU A 72 0.13 5.84 15.52
CA LEU A 72 -0.70 6.14 16.70
C LEU A 72 -0.01 7.11 17.66
N ALA A 73 1.31 6.99 17.86
CA ALA A 73 2.07 7.91 18.71
C ALA A 73 2.08 9.34 18.17
N GLN A 74 2.24 9.53 16.85
CA GLN A 74 2.17 10.85 16.22
C GLN A 74 0.75 11.42 16.28
N ALA A 75 -0.27 10.59 16.06
CA ALA A 75 -1.66 10.98 16.19
C ALA A 75 -1.92 11.48 17.62
N TYR A 76 -1.49 10.75 18.63
CA TYR A 76 -1.65 11.15 20.03
C TYR A 76 -0.96 12.49 20.34
N LYS A 77 0.25 12.70 19.82
CA LYS A 77 1.00 13.96 19.97
C LYS A 77 0.30 15.16 19.31
N LEU A 78 -0.28 14.96 18.12
CA LEU A 78 -1.04 16.00 17.42
C LEU A 78 -2.35 16.33 18.15
N LYS A 79 -3.05 15.30 18.62
CA LYS A 79 -4.30 15.42 19.35
C LYS A 79 -4.46 14.28 20.34
N ASN A 80 -4.44 14.62 21.61
CA ASN A 80 -4.65 13.70 22.73
C ASN A 80 -6.16 13.46 22.94
N SER A 81 -6.75 12.69 22.04
CA SER A 81 -8.11 12.17 22.16
C SER A 81 -8.15 10.73 21.64
N SER A 82 -9.24 10.01 21.94
CA SER A 82 -9.44 8.64 21.46
C SER A 82 -9.21 8.54 19.95
N PHE A 83 -8.45 7.53 19.53
CA PHE A 83 -8.17 7.24 18.12
C PHE A 83 -9.41 6.85 17.31
N ALA A 84 -10.49 6.44 17.98
CA ALA A 84 -11.77 6.13 17.33
C ALA A 84 -12.58 7.37 16.95
N LEU A 85 -12.23 8.55 17.48
CA LEU A 85 -12.92 9.79 17.14
C LEU A 85 -12.32 10.38 15.86
N PRO A 86 -13.16 10.75 14.88
CA PRO A 86 -12.68 11.42 13.69
C PRO A 86 -12.05 12.77 14.05
N ARG A 87 -10.99 13.14 13.33
CA ARG A 87 -10.25 14.38 13.56
C ARG A 87 -10.48 15.39 12.44
N SER A 88 -10.31 16.68 12.74
CA SER A 88 -10.21 17.71 11.71
C SER A 88 -8.96 17.50 10.86
N LEU A 89 -8.93 18.07 9.66
CA LEU A 89 -7.86 17.82 8.69
C LEU A 89 -6.47 18.24 9.20
N ASP A 90 -6.40 19.28 10.02
CA ASP A 90 -5.18 19.81 10.65
C ASP A 90 -4.73 19.01 11.90
N GLU A 91 -5.57 18.10 12.39
CA GLU A 91 -5.26 17.19 13.51
C GLU A 91 -4.90 15.76 13.04
N ARG A 92 -4.83 15.54 11.72
CA ARG A 92 -4.43 14.28 11.08
C ARG A 92 -2.95 14.29 10.71
N ILE A 93 -2.36 13.10 10.71
CA ILE A 93 -0.99 12.89 10.25
C ILE A 93 -0.98 12.88 8.73
N ILE A 94 -0.01 13.54 8.12
CA ILE A 94 0.25 13.38 6.69
C ILE A 94 0.95 12.04 6.46
N GLY A 95 0.34 11.19 5.63
CA GLY A 95 0.91 9.91 5.20
C GLY A 95 0.62 9.64 3.73
N CYS A 96 0.96 8.46 3.26
CA CYS A 96 0.59 7.96 1.93
C CYS A 96 -0.23 6.66 2.04
N CYS A 97 -0.61 6.08 0.91
CA CYS A 97 -1.37 4.82 0.82
C CYS A 97 -0.86 3.71 1.76
N ARG A 98 0.46 3.59 1.91
CA ARG A 98 1.11 2.60 2.77
C ARG A 98 0.77 2.77 4.25
N GLU A 99 0.71 4.00 4.78
CA GLU A 99 0.34 4.21 6.20
C GLU A 99 -1.12 3.81 6.48
N PHE A 100 -2.03 4.06 5.55
CA PHE A 100 -3.42 3.62 5.68
C PHE A 100 -3.51 2.08 5.68
N ALA A 101 -2.87 1.43 4.71
CA ALA A 101 -2.86 -0.03 4.61
C ALA A 101 -2.17 -0.71 5.81
N LEU A 102 -1.05 -0.16 6.28
CA LEU A 102 -0.32 -0.63 7.44
C LEU A 102 -1.16 -0.53 8.71
N LEU A 103 -1.75 0.64 8.98
CA LEU A 103 -2.56 0.85 10.18
C LEU A 103 -3.78 -0.08 10.17
N ALA A 104 -4.48 -0.21 9.04
CA ALA A 104 -5.61 -1.14 8.93
C ALA A 104 -5.17 -2.60 9.19
N THR A 105 -4.05 -3.02 8.60
CA THR A 105 -3.47 -4.36 8.81
C THR A 105 -3.13 -4.59 10.28
N ALA A 106 -2.49 -3.63 10.94
CA ALA A 106 -2.11 -3.71 12.34
C ALA A 106 -3.34 -3.80 13.26
N LEU A 107 -4.38 -3.02 13.00
CA LEU A 107 -5.61 -3.06 13.78
C LEU A 107 -6.33 -4.39 13.63
N PHE A 108 -6.46 -4.95 12.41
CA PHE A 108 -7.03 -6.29 12.23
C PHE A 108 -6.24 -7.36 12.98
N ARG A 109 -4.91 -7.34 12.89
CA ARG A 109 -4.02 -8.25 13.63
C ARG A 109 -4.17 -8.11 15.14
N ALA A 110 -4.28 -6.89 15.66
CA ALA A 110 -4.53 -6.66 17.08
C ALA A 110 -5.87 -7.24 17.55
N LYS A 111 -6.86 -7.38 16.65
CA LYS A 111 -8.12 -8.07 16.91
C LYS A 111 -8.09 -9.57 16.62
N GLY A 112 -6.92 -10.13 16.30
CA GLY A 112 -6.75 -11.53 15.90
C GLY A 112 -7.39 -11.89 14.55
N ARG A 113 -7.79 -10.90 13.74
CA ARG A 113 -8.28 -11.13 12.37
C ARG A 113 -7.07 -11.23 11.42
N PRO A 114 -6.94 -12.31 10.64
CA PRO A 114 -5.85 -12.44 9.68
C PRO A 114 -5.86 -11.30 8.68
N ALA A 115 -4.75 -10.57 8.57
CA ALA A 115 -4.60 -9.46 7.63
C ALA A 115 -3.17 -9.35 7.09
N ARG A 116 -3.05 -8.87 5.86
CA ARG A 116 -1.78 -8.61 5.17
C ARG A 116 -1.88 -7.36 4.31
N ALA A 117 -0.87 -6.49 4.40
CA ALA A 117 -0.73 -5.39 3.47
C ALA A 117 -0.25 -5.93 2.12
N ARG A 118 -0.74 -5.32 1.04
CA ARG A 118 -0.38 -5.66 -0.33
C ARG A 118 0.07 -4.42 -1.07
N CYS A 119 1.10 -4.56 -1.90
CA CYS A 119 1.64 -3.52 -2.74
C CYS A 119 1.41 -3.89 -4.21
N GLY A 120 1.01 -2.92 -5.03
CA GLY A 120 0.60 -3.17 -6.40
C GLY A 120 0.22 -1.90 -7.11
N PHE A 121 -0.85 -1.97 -7.90
CA PHE A 121 -1.28 -0.84 -8.71
C PHE A 121 -2.79 -0.63 -8.72
N ALA A 122 -3.23 0.58 -8.40
CA ALA A 122 -4.62 1.01 -8.44
C ALA A 122 -4.94 1.68 -9.77
N LEU A 123 -5.93 1.13 -10.49
CA LEU A 123 -6.41 1.66 -11.75
C LEU A 123 -7.34 2.87 -11.53
N TYR A 124 -8.02 2.94 -10.38
CA TYR A 124 -8.95 4.03 -10.04
C TYR A 124 -8.25 5.33 -9.60
N LEU A 125 -6.95 5.27 -9.31
CA LEU A 125 -6.12 6.43 -9.00
C LEU A 125 -5.34 6.93 -10.23
N ALA A 126 -5.27 6.13 -11.29
CA ALA A 126 -4.47 6.41 -12.47
C ALA A 126 -5.25 7.18 -13.54
N TYR A 127 -4.56 7.68 -14.56
CA TYR A 127 -5.21 8.04 -15.83
C TYR A 127 -5.67 6.78 -16.58
N PRO A 128 -6.69 6.87 -17.46
CA PRO A 128 -7.09 5.73 -18.30
C PRO A 128 -5.89 5.11 -19.03
N GLY A 129 -5.69 3.81 -18.85
CA GLY A 129 -4.56 3.07 -19.44
C GLY A 129 -3.25 3.09 -18.64
N PHE A 130 -3.23 3.76 -17.48
CA PHE A 130 -2.11 3.75 -16.53
C PHE A 130 -2.46 2.98 -15.26
N TYR A 131 -1.42 2.72 -14.47
CA TYR A 131 -1.45 1.92 -13.26
C TYR A 131 -0.65 2.65 -12.17
N GLU A 132 -1.36 3.18 -11.16
CA GLU A 132 -0.78 4.01 -10.11
C GLU A 132 -0.27 3.14 -8.95
N ASP A 133 0.97 3.37 -8.49
CA ASP A 133 1.54 2.81 -7.25
C ASP A 133 0.53 2.87 -6.11
N HIS A 134 0.23 1.73 -5.51
CA HIS A 134 -0.72 1.71 -4.41
C HIS A 134 -0.52 0.58 -3.41
N TRP A 135 -0.99 0.84 -2.20
CA TRP A 135 -1.05 -0.14 -1.10
C TRP A 135 -2.49 -0.36 -0.65
N VAL A 136 -2.84 -1.62 -0.44
CA VAL A 136 -4.15 -2.04 0.08
C VAL A 136 -3.98 -3.01 1.26
N CYS A 137 -5.05 -3.24 2.01
CA CYS A 137 -5.08 -4.25 3.07
C CYS A 137 -5.97 -5.41 2.61
N GLU A 138 -5.48 -6.64 2.68
CA GLU A 138 -6.31 -7.84 2.57
C GLU A 138 -6.57 -8.37 3.98
N TYR A 139 -7.84 -8.53 4.36
CA TYR A 139 -8.23 -9.21 5.60
C TYR A 139 -9.07 -10.45 5.29
N HIS A 140 -9.04 -11.44 6.18
CA HIS A 140 -9.85 -12.65 6.01
C HIS A 140 -11.19 -12.52 6.75
N ASP A 141 -12.30 -12.62 6.02
CA ASP A 141 -13.68 -12.47 6.57
C ASP A 141 -14.20 -13.73 7.29
N GLY A 142 -13.36 -14.77 7.38
CA GLY A 142 -13.71 -16.10 7.90
C GLY A 142 -13.90 -17.13 6.78
N LYS A 143 -14.05 -16.69 5.53
CA LYS A 143 -14.19 -17.55 4.34
C LYS A 143 -13.20 -17.18 3.22
N ASN A 144 -13.03 -15.88 2.95
CA ASN A 144 -12.25 -15.36 1.84
C ASN A 144 -11.33 -14.23 2.30
N TRP A 145 -10.24 -14.03 1.54
CA TRP A 145 -9.48 -12.79 1.59
C TRP A 145 -10.23 -11.69 0.86
N ILE A 146 -10.46 -10.58 1.54
CA ILE A 146 -11.13 -9.39 1.03
C ILE A 146 -10.12 -8.24 1.01
N ALA A 147 -9.84 -7.71 -0.18
CA ALA A 147 -9.03 -6.51 -0.33
C ALA A 147 -9.86 -5.26 -0.05
N ILE A 148 -9.29 -4.35 0.74
CA ILE A 148 -9.87 -3.05 1.08
C ILE A 148 -8.82 -1.96 0.93
N ASP A 149 -9.27 -0.75 0.60
CA ASP A 149 -8.41 0.43 0.46
C ASP A 149 -8.74 1.50 1.50
N PRO A 150 -8.14 1.43 2.71
CA PRO A 150 -8.41 2.34 3.82
C PRO A 150 -8.15 3.81 3.53
N GLN A 151 -7.47 4.15 2.44
CA GLN A 151 -7.28 5.54 2.03
C GLN A 151 -8.55 6.18 1.47
N ILE A 152 -9.38 5.43 0.73
CA ILE A 152 -10.46 6.03 -0.07
C ILE A 152 -11.66 6.34 0.82
N ASP A 153 -11.70 7.57 1.32
CA ASP A 153 -12.80 8.10 2.10
C ASP A 153 -13.97 8.57 1.20
N PRO A 154 -15.10 9.01 1.79
CA PRO A 154 -16.24 9.48 1.01
C PRO A 154 -15.90 10.66 0.07
N PHE A 155 -14.93 11.51 0.41
CA PHE A 155 -14.53 12.63 -0.43
C PHE A 155 -13.77 12.18 -1.67
N GLN A 156 -12.78 11.28 -1.51
CA GLN A 156 -12.05 10.68 -2.63
C GLN A 156 -12.98 9.87 -3.53
N GLN A 157 -13.81 9.00 -2.94
CA GLN A 157 -14.77 8.20 -3.71
C GLN A 157 -15.73 9.09 -4.51
N SER A 158 -16.26 10.15 -3.89
CA SER A 158 -17.15 11.11 -4.54
C SER A 158 -16.42 11.88 -5.65
N SER A 159 -15.13 12.21 -5.46
CA SER A 159 -14.30 12.86 -6.47
C SER A 159 -14.14 11.99 -7.72
N PHE A 160 -13.94 10.67 -7.55
CA PHE A 160 -13.85 9.72 -8.67
C PHE A 160 -15.17 9.58 -9.41
N GLN A 161 -16.27 9.44 -8.68
CA GLN A 161 -17.60 9.34 -9.28
C GLN A 161 -17.99 10.64 -10.01
N ASN A 162 -17.66 11.79 -9.44
CA ASN A 162 -17.87 13.07 -10.09
C ASN A 162 -17.08 13.14 -11.40
N TYR A 163 -15.78 12.83 -11.38
CA TYR A 163 -14.96 12.76 -12.60
C TYR A 163 -15.59 11.84 -13.65
N ALA A 164 -16.01 10.63 -13.26
CA ALA A 164 -16.63 9.66 -14.15
C ALA A 164 -17.94 10.17 -14.78
N ASN A 165 -18.68 11.03 -14.07
CA ASN A 165 -19.94 11.59 -14.54
C ASN A 165 -19.77 12.86 -15.37
N THR A 166 -18.74 13.67 -15.11
CA THR A 166 -18.55 14.96 -15.77
C THR A 166 -17.59 14.92 -16.95
N GLN A 167 -16.70 13.94 -17.03
CA GLN A 167 -15.68 13.87 -18.08
C GLN A 167 -16.29 13.57 -19.44
N LYS A 168 -16.04 14.45 -20.42
CA LYS A 168 -16.40 14.22 -21.83
C LYS A 168 -15.42 13.20 -22.42
N ASN A 169 -15.93 12.20 -23.15
CA ASN A 169 -15.17 11.16 -23.83
C ASN A 169 -14.35 10.23 -22.91
N ILE A 170 -14.84 9.95 -21.70
CA ILE A 170 -14.29 8.89 -20.86
C ILE A 170 -14.63 7.51 -21.45
N ASP A 171 -13.67 6.59 -21.44
CA ASP A 171 -13.93 5.20 -21.82
C ASP A 171 -15.03 4.58 -20.94
N SER A 172 -15.91 3.80 -21.56
CA SER A 172 -17.10 3.27 -20.89
C SER A 172 -16.78 2.26 -19.78
N GLU A 173 -15.75 1.43 -19.96
CA GLU A 173 -15.33 0.46 -18.96
C GLU A 173 -14.57 1.15 -17.83
N TYR A 174 -13.73 2.14 -18.14
CA TYR A 174 -13.07 2.97 -17.15
C TYR A 174 -14.08 3.75 -16.29
N LYS A 175 -15.10 4.37 -16.93
CA LYS A 175 -16.22 5.02 -16.23
C LYS A 175 -16.92 4.06 -15.29
N LYS A 176 -17.27 2.87 -15.78
CA LYS A 176 -17.94 1.83 -14.97
C LYS A 176 -17.07 1.38 -13.79
N MET A 177 -15.76 1.23 -13.98
CA MET A 177 -14.82 0.89 -12.93
C MET A 177 -14.83 1.95 -11.81
N LEU A 178 -14.77 3.24 -12.15
CA LEU A 178 -14.86 4.31 -11.14
C LEU A 178 -16.21 4.35 -10.41
N LEU A 179 -17.32 4.18 -11.14
CA LEU A 179 -18.66 4.22 -10.56
C LEU A 179 -18.99 3.00 -9.67
N THR A 180 -18.30 1.88 -9.88
CA THR A 180 -18.52 0.64 -9.13
C THR A 180 -17.45 0.36 -8.07
N LEU A 181 -16.48 1.26 -7.91
CA LEU A 181 -15.45 1.16 -6.89
C LEU A 181 -16.09 1.09 -5.49
N ASN A 182 -15.87 -0.04 -4.82
CA ASN A 182 -16.18 -0.23 -3.41
C ASN A 182 -14.86 -0.35 -2.62
N PRO A 183 -14.45 0.69 -1.87
CA PRO A 183 -13.21 0.65 -1.10
C PRO A 183 -13.17 -0.44 -0.01
N LEU A 184 -14.31 -1.00 0.38
CA LEU A 184 -14.42 -2.12 1.33
C LEU A 184 -14.44 -3.50 0.65
N ASN A 185 -14.36 -3.53 -0.68
CA ASN A 185 -14.25 -4.75 -1.48
C ASN A 185 -13.63 -4.41 -2.84
N VAL A 186 -12.32 -4.17 -2.83
CA VAL A 186 -11.55 -3.81 -4.02
C VAL A 186 -11.29 -5.07 -4.83
N SER A 187 -11.85 -5.15 -6.04
CA SER A 187 -11.65 -6.31 -6.92
C SER A 187 -10.40 -6.16 -7.79
N SER A 188 -10.00 -7.27 -8.42
CA SER A 188 -8.89 -7.31 -9.39
C SER A 188 -9.08 -6.41 -10.63
N LYS A 189 -10.28 -5.85 -10.82
CA LYS A 189 -10.55 -4.84 -11.87
C LYS A 189 -10.13 -3.43 -11.46
N HIS A 190 -10.01 -3.19 -10.15
CA HIS A 190 -9.69 -1.89 -9.56
C HIS A 190 -8.24 -1.83 -9.12
N PHE A 191 -7.72 -2.92 -8.56
CA PHE A 191 -6.34 -3.04 -8.10
C PHE A 191 -5.74 -4.33 -8.62
N ILE A 192 -4.52 -4.28 -9.14
CA ILE A 192 -3.74 -5.46 -9.51
C ILE A 192 -2.52 -5.57 -8.61
N ASP A 193 -2.29 -6.77 -8.08
CA ASP A 193 -1.10 -7.02 -7.26
C ASP A 193 0.18 -6.95 -8.11
N ALA A 194 1.29 -6.65 -7.46
CA ALA A 194 2.57 -6.48 -8.15
C ALA A 194 3.06 -7.77 -8.85
N GLY A 195 2.69 -8.95 -8.34
CA GLY A 195 3.01 -10.24 -8.97
C GLY A 195 2.28 -10.43 -10.30
N THR A 196 0.99 -10.14 -10.34
CA THR A 196 0.18 -10.13 -11.57
C THR A 196 0.71 -9.10 -12.56
N ALA A 197 1.01 -7.88 -12.12
CA ALA A 197 1.59 -6.83 -12.95
C ALA A 197 2.91 -7.28 -13.59
N TRP A 198 3.85 -7.82 -12.79
CA TRP A 198 5.12 -8.33 -13.28
C TRP A 198 4.94 -9.43 -14.33
N LYS A 199 4.03 -10.38 -14.09
CA LYS A 199 3.76 -11.47 -15.04
C LYS A 199 3.19 -10.96 -16.38
N LEU A 200 2.34 -9.95 -16.35
CA LEU A 200 1.82 -9.32 -17.57
C LEU A 200 2.96 -8.66 -18.36
N TYR A 201 3.85 -7.93 -17.66
CA TYR A 201 5.03 -7.32 -18.27
C TYR A 201 5.96 -8.38 -18.90
N ARG A 202 6.29 -9.43 -18.15
CA ARG A 202 7.19 -10.51 -18.61
C ARG A 202 6.63 -11.32 -19.78
N THR A 203 5.32 -11.28 -20.01
CA THR A 203 4.66 -11.92 -21.15
C THR A 203 4.33 -10.96 -22.30
N GLY A 204 4.78 -9.71 -22.24
CA GLY A 204 4.56 -8.70 -23.28
C GLY A 204 3.11 -8.26 -23.42
N LYS A 205 2.29 -8.44 -22.38
CA LYS A 205 0.86 -8.08 -22.40
C LYS A 205 0.58 -6.65 -21.97
N VAL A 206 1.57 -5.99 -21.37
CA VAL A 206 1.48 -4.59 -20.93
C VAL A 206 2.79 -3.88 -21.15
N GLU A 207 2.70 -2.58 -21.42
CA GLU A 207 3.86 -1.71 -21.53
C GLU A 207 4.28 -1.22 -20.12
N PRO A 208 5.56 -1.36 -19.75
CA PRO A 208 6.03 -0.96 -18.42
C PRO A 208 5.96 0.56 -18.17
N ASP A 209 5.95 1.38 -19.23
CA ASP A 209 5.82 2.84 -19.14
C ASP A 209 4.44 3.31 -18.64
N LYS A 210 3.48 2.37 -18.48
CA LYS A 210 2.15 2.62 -17.90
C LYS A 210 2.10 2.38 -16.40
N PHE A 211 3.16 1.84 -15.79
CA PHE A 211 3.19 1.45 -14.38
C PHE A 211 4.14 2.35 -13.60
N GLY A 212 3.60 3.07 -12.62
CA GLY A 212 4.37 4.08 -11.90
C GLY A 212 3.50 4.93 -10.99
N ILE A 213 3.91 6.17 -10.77
CA ILE A 213 3.18 7.13 -9.93
C ILE A 213 3.13 8.50 -10.61
N GLY A 214 1.97 9.16 -10.58
CA GLY A 214 1.69 10.47 -11.17
C GLY A 214 2.32 11.67 -10.46
N ALA A 215 3.44 11.49 -9.76
CA ALA A 215 4.21 12.57 -9.15
C ALA A 215 5.23 13.19 -10.13
N ASN A 216 5.73 14.38 -9.80
CA ASN A 216 6.70 15.08 -10.64
C ASN A 216 8.10 14.44 -10.55
N PRO A 217 8.62 13.78 -11.60
CA PRO A 217 9.91 13.07 -11.52
C PRO A 217 11.10 14.01 -11.27
N LYS A 218 11.00 15.28 -11.66
CA LYS A 218 12.08 16.27 -11.51
C LYS A 218 12.40 16.58 -10.06
N GLU A 219 11.44 16.44 -9.14
CA GLU A 219 11.65 16.64 -7.71
C GLU A 219 12.60 15.59 -7.10
N PHE A 220 12.74 14.45 -7.78
CA PHE A 220 13.59 13.34 -7.38
C PHE A 220 14.85 13.19 -8.25
N GLY A 221 15.10 14.14 -9.16
CA GLY A 221 16.21 14.05 -10.12
C GLY A 221 16.05 12.95 -11.16
N LEU A 222 14.82 12.48 -11.40
CA LEU A 222 14.51 11.42 -12.36
C LEU A 222 13.87 11.99 -13.62
N LYS A 223 13.95 11.22 -14.73
CA LYS A 223 13.25 11.56 -15.99
C LYS A 223 11.79 11.10 -15.98
N THR A 224 11.51 9.99 -15.30
CA THR A 224 10.19 9.38 -15.20
C THR A 224 10.06 8.64 -13.86
N LEU A 225 8.84 8.50 -13.38
CA LEU A 225 8.47 7.63 -12.25
C LEU A 225 7.66 6.41 -12.72
N TYR A 226 7.80 6.05 -14.00
CA TYR A 226 7.18 4.89 -14.61
C TYR A 226 8.24 3.97 -15.21
N GLY A 227 7.95 2.67 -15.26
CA GLY A 227 8.81 1.69 -15.94
C GLY A 227 8.96 0.35 -15.21
N SER A 228 9.71 -0.54 -15.85
CA SER A 228 9.98 -1.91 -15.37
C SER A 228 10.71 -1.92 -14.03
N TRP A 229 11.64 -1.00 -13.82
CA TRP A 229 12.29 -0.78 -12.53
C TRP A 229 11.29 -0.45 -11.41
N PHE A 230 10.23 0.30 -11.71
CA PHE A 230 9.19 0.65 -10.74
C PHE A 230 8.32 -0.57 -10.42
N MET A 231 7.93 -1.32 -11.46
CA MET A 231 7.22 -2.61 -11.31
C MET A 231 8.01 -3.60 -10.45
N ARG A 232 9.32 -3.73 -10.69
CA ARG A 232 10.23 -4.55 -9.89
C ARG A 232 10.24 -4.10 -8.43
N GLY A 233 10.34 -2.80 -8.19
CA GLY A 233 10.29 -2.24 -6.84
C GLY A 233 8.99 -2.58 -6.12
N GLN A 234 7.84 -2.47 -6.79
CA GLN A 234 6.54 -2.86 -6.22
C GLN A 234 6.46 -4.34 -5.91
N LEU A 235 6.97 -5.19 -6.81
CA LEU A 235 7.00 -6.63 -6.61
C LEU A 235 7.80 -7.03 -5.37
N LEU A 236 8.99 -6.43 -5.23
CA LEU A 236 9.87 -6.64 -4.08
C LEU A 236 9.20 -6.21 -2.77
N ARG A 237 8.49 -5.07 -2.76
CA ARG A 237 7.74 -4.58 -1.59
C ARG A 237 6.53 -5.44 -1.26
N ASP A 238 5.76 -5.89 -2.27
CA ASP A 238 4.62 -6.79 -2.05
C ASP A 238 5.09 -8.12 -1.45
N PHE A 239 6.18 -8.68 -1.97
CA PHE A 239 6.75 -9.91 -1.44
C PHE A 239 7.28 -9.75 -0.01
N ALA A 240 7.93 -8.62 0.29
CA ALA A 240 8.35 -8.28 1.66
C ALA A 240 7.14 -8.13 2.60
N ALA A 241 6.04 -7.50 2.15
CA ALA A 241 4.83 -7.33 2.93
C ALA A 241 4.13 -8.66 3.27
N LEU A 242 4.14 -9.64 2.36
CA LEU A 242 3.68 -11.01 2.66
C LEU A 242 4.52 -11.67 3.78
N ASN A 243 5.76 -11.24 3.97
CA ASN A 243 6.64 -11.65 5.06
C ASN A 243 6.54 -10.74 6.30
N LYS A 244 5.50 -9.89 6.39
CA LYS A 244 5.30 -8.87 7.44
C LYS A 244 6.43 -7.84 7.53
N VAL A 245 7.03 -7.53 6.40
CA VAL A 245 8.00 -6.45 6.23
C VAL A 245 7.38 -5.40 5.31
N GLU A 246 6.44 -4.62 5.86
CA GLU A 246 5.71 -3.59 5.15
C GLU A 246 6.56 -2.31 4.97
N THR A 247 7.62 -2.38 4.15
CA THR A 247 8.61 -1.29 3.99
C THR A 247 8.00 0.05 3.55
N VAL A 248 8.76 1.14 3.71
CA VAL A 248 8.38 2.44 3.15
C VAL A 248 8.27 2.40 1.60
N PRO A 249 7.41 3.23 0.99
CA PRO A 249 7.35 3.41 -0.47
C PRO A 249 8.66 3.89 -1.08
N PHE A 250 8.80 3.69 -2.40
CA PHE A 250 10.02 4.04 -3.14
C PHE A 250 10.44 5.50 -2.98
N LEU A 251 9.49 6.42 -3.22
CA LEU A 251 9.75 7.86 -3.22
C LEU A 251 10.19 8.40 -1.86
N VAL A 252 9.76 7.78 -0.76
CA VAL A 252 10.06 8.24 0.60
C VAL A 252 11.56 8.26 0.89
N ARG A 253 12.31 7.26 0.38
CA ARG A 253 13.76 7.27 0.51
C ARG A 253 14.40 8.37 -0.33
N LEU A 254 13.93 8.56 -1.57
CA LEU A 254 14.44 9.64 -2.44
C LEU A 254 14.20 11.03 -1.85
N GLU A 255 13.04 11.26 -1.23
CA GLU A 255 12.72 12.50 -0.51
C GLU A 255 13.67 12.77 0.66
N LYS A 256 14.07 11.70 1.35
CA LYS A 256 15.07 11.75 2.44
C LYS A 256 16.51 11.79 1.92
N LYS A 257 16.72 11.90 0.61
CA LYS A 257 18.03 11.82 -0.05
C LYS A 257 18.79 10.53 0.29
N LEU A 258 18.04 9.46 0.54
CA LEU A 258 18.53 8.10 0.72
C LEU A 258 18.38 7.34 -0.59
N ASP A 259 19.31 6.44 -0.86
CA ASP A 259 19.21 5.51 -1.98
C ASP A 259 18.65 4.14 -1.53
N TRP A 260 18.48 3.26 -2.51
CA TRP A 260 18.07 1.87 -2.33
C TRP A 260 19.24 0.89 -2.49
N THR A 261 20.51 1.36 -2.50
CA THR A 261 21.70 0.52 -2.81
C THR A 261 21.85 -0.68 -1.87
N SER A 262 21.43 -0.48 -0.63
CA SER A 262 21.34 -1.50 0.41
C SER A 262 20.37 -2.66 0.05
N TRP A 263 19.43 -2.42 -0.86
CA TRP A 263 18.56 -3.42 -1.47
C TRP A 263 18.84 -3.55 -2.97
N ARG A 264 19.89 -4.31 -3.32
CA ARG A 264 20.40 -4.41 -4.69
C ARG A 264 19.32 -4.60 -5.76
N LEU A 265 18.37 -5.52 -5.57
CA LEU A 265 17.31 -5.77 -6.56
C LEU A 265 16.37 -4.57 -6.74
N ALA A 266 16.21 -3.73 -5.73
CA ALA A 266 15.44 -2.50 -5.85
C ALA A 266 16.24 -1.40 -6.58
N SER A 267 17.53 -1.27 -6.30
CA SER A 267 18.38 -0.20 -6.86
C SER A 267 19.01 -0.48 -8.22
N ALA A 268 19.13 -1.74 -8.63
CA ALA A 268 19.81 -2.11 -9.88
C ALA A 268 19.14 -1.46 -11.11
N ASN A 269 19.91 -1.05 -12.10
CA ASN A 269 19.34 -0.74 -13.41
C ASN A 269 18.82 -2.02 -14.08
N ASP A 270 17.90 -1.89 -15.04
CA ASP A 270 17.30 -3.07 -15.68
C ASP A 270 18.32 -3.90 -16.49
N ASP A 271 19.36 -3.26 -17.03
CA ASP A 271 20.47 -3.89 -17.75
C ASP A 271 21.50 -4.56 -16.82
N GLU A 272 21.47 -4.29 -15.52
CA GLU A 272 22.31 -4.92 -14.51
C GLU A 272 21.73 -6.23 -13.97
N LEU A 273 20.48 -6.56 -14.31
CA LEU A 273 19.81 -7.76 -13.83
C LEU A 273 20.33 -9.02 -14.52
N THR A 274 20.74 -9.99 -13.72
CA THR A 274 21.16 -11.30 -14.21
C THR A 274 19.97 -12.19 -14.57
N ASN A 275 20.21 -13.26 -15.36
CA ASN A 275 19.19 -14.28 -15.60
C ASN A 275 18.70 -14.95 -14.31
N SER A 276 19.56 -15.09 -13.29
CA SER A 276 19.17 -15.56 -11.96
C SER A 276 18.25 -14.58 -11.24
N ASP A 277 18.50 -13.28 -11.36
CA ASP A 277 17.65 -12.24 -10.78
C ASP A 277 16.25 -12.29 -11.39
N LEU A 278 16.17 -12.35 -12.72
CA LEU A 278 14.90 -12.45 -13.43
C LEU A 278 14.12 -13.72 -13.04
N LYS A 279 14.80 -14.87 -12.91
CA LYS A 279 14.16 -16.11 -12.43
C LYS A 279 13.64 -15.99 -11.00
N LEU A 280 14.38 -15.32 -10.11
CA LEU A 280 13.93 -15.07 -8.74
C LEU A 280 12.72 -14.13 -8.73
N LEU A 281 12.76 -13.04 -9.50
CA LEU A 281 11.64 -12.11 -9.67
C LEU A 281 10.40 -12.82 -10.23
N ASP A 282 10.56 -13.66 -11.25
CA ASP A 282 9.47 -14.46 -11.82
C ASP A 282 8.90 -15.47 -10.79
N THR A 283 9.75 -16.01 -9.91
CA THR A 283 9.34 -16.90 -8.81
C THR A 283 8.49 -16.15 -7.78
N ILE A 284 8.97 -15.03 -7.25
CA ILE A 284 8.22 -14.25 -6.25
C ILE A 284 6.96 -13.63 -6.86
N ALA A 285 6.96 -13.27 -8.15
CA ALA A 285 5.77 -12.79 -8.84
C ALA A 285 4.68 -13.85 -8.90
N ASN A 286 5.04 -15.12 -9.11
CA ASN A 286 4.09 -16.22 -9.01
C ASN A 286 3.53 -16.36 -7.60
N LEU A 287 4.35 -16.18 -6.56
CA LEU A 287 3.93 -16.22 -5.16
C LEU A 287 2.97 -15.07 -4.81
N CYS A 288 3.33 -13.83 -5.15
CA CYS A 288 2.50 -12.65 -4.94
C CYS A 288 1.16 -12.69 -5.67
N ALA A 289 1.10 -13.27 -6.88
CA ALA A 289 -0.14 -13.35 -7.65
C ALA A 289 -1.17 -14.35 -7.08
N LYS A 290 -0.73 -15.34 -6.27
CA LYS A 290 -1.63 -16.35 -5.68
C LYS A 290 -1.17 -16.77 -4.26
N PRO A 291 -1.03 -15.85 -3.31
CA PRO A 291 -0.28 -16.11 -2.06
C PRO A 291 -0.98 -17.12 -1.14
N ASP A 292 -2.29 -17.28 -1.29
CA ASP A 292 -3.14 -18.11 -0.46
C ASP A 292 -2.69 -19.58 -0.44
N GLY A 293 -2.59 -20.14 0.77
CA GLY A 293 -2.12 -21.50 1.04
C GLY A 293 -0.61 -21.70 0.91
N ARG A 294 0.18 -20.66 0.57
CA ARG A 294 1.61 -20.80 0.22
C ARG A 294 2.56 -20.11 1.18
N ILE A 295 2.12 -19.83 2.41
CA ILE A 295 2.93 -19.10 3.40
C ILE A 295 4.28 -19.77 3.69
N THR A 296 4.35 -21.10 3.71
CA THR A 296 5.60 -21.83 3.94
C THR A 296 6.61 -21.58 2.81
N GLU A 297 6.14 -21.59 1.56
CA GLU A 297 6.98 -21.34 0.39
C GLU A 297 7.42 -19.87 0.31
N ILE A 298 6.51 -18.94 0.62
CA ILE A 298 6.79 -17.50 0.72
C ILE A 298 7.89 -17.24 1.75
N ASN A 299 7.72 -17.73 2.98
CA ASN A 299 8.68 -17.51 4.06
C ASN A 299 10.04 -18.17 3.75
N LYS A 300 10.04 -19.40 3.23
CA LYS A 300 11.26 -20.10 2.84
C LYS A 300 12.02 -19.33 1.76
N THR A 301 11.32 -18.89 0.71
CA THR A 301 11.90 -18.14 -0.41
C THR A 301 12.47 -16.81 0.06
N TYR A 302 11.76 -16.11 0.95
CA TYR A 302 12.26 -14.87 1.55
C TYR A 302 13.53 -15.12 2.36
N GLN A 303 13.51 -16.07 3.29
CA GLN A 303 14.65 -16.35 4.18
C GLN A 303 15.90 -16.84 3.44
N SER A 304 15.75 -17.63 2.37
CA SER A 304 16.88 -18.19 1.63
C SER A 304 17.51 -17.22 0.63
N ASN A 305 16.95 -16.03 0.41
CA ASN A 305 17.41 -15.09 -0.60
C ASN A 305 17.61 -13.69 0.01
N THR A 306 18.84 -13.36 0.38
CA THR A 306 19.21 -12.06 0.96
C THR A 306 18.89 -10.87 0.05
N GLY A 307 18.89 -11.07 -1.27
CA GLY A 307 18.48 -10.04 -2.24
C GLY A 307 17.02 -9.58 -2.12
N LEU A 308 16.18 -10.33 -1.41
CA LEU A 308 14.78 -9.97 -1.13
C LEU A 308 14.62 -9.18 0.17
N HIS A 309 15.69 -9.03 0.96
CA HIS A 309 15.63 -8.34 2.24
C HIS A 309 15.89 -6.85 2.03
N PRO A 310 14.94 -5.98 2.40
CA PRO A 310 15.22 -4.57 2.52
C PRO A 310 16.16 -4.39 3.71
N LEU A 311 17.31 -3.75 3.50
CA LEU A 311 18.08 -3.24 4.63
C LEU A 311 17.32 -2.02 5.16
N LEU A 312 16.57 -2.25 6.25
CA LEU A 312 15.76 -1.24 6.95
C LEU A 312 16.65 -0.13 7.52
#